data_AF-A0A8S2NZT8-F1
#
_entry.id   AF-A0A8S2NZT8-F1
#
_cell.length_a   1.000
_cell.length_b   1.000
_cell.length_c   1.000
_cell.angle_alpha   90.00
_cell.angle_beta   90.00
_cell.angle_gamma   90.00
#
_symmetry.space_group_name_H-M   'P 1'
#
loop_
_entity.id
_entity.type
_entity.pdbx_description
1 polymer ?
#
loop_
_entity_poly.entity_id
_entity_poly.type
_entity_poly.pdbx_seq_one_letter_code
_entity_poly.pdbx_strand_id
1 'polypeptide(L)'
;MSNLPDDYKPPDPHNLPTGPLDTSTSSYGFSHTMIRIKDPHVSLDFYTRILGMTLVRIMPMAAGKFTNYFLCYPQSEVPDTDNHDGLMQWLWQQQGILELCHNWGTELPS
;
A
#
# COMPACT_ATOMS: atom_id res chain seq x y z
N MET A 1 -22.51 12.92 -18.77
CA MET A 1 -22.25 14.36 -18.56
C MET A 1 -21.04 14.45 -17.65
N SER A 2 -19.99 15.19 -18.01
CA SER A 2 -18.81 15.31 -17.16
C SER A 2 -19.12 16.20 -15.96
N ASN A 3 -18.79 15.75 -14.75
CA ASN A 3 -18.95 16.54 -13.52
C ASN A 3 -17.81 17.56 -13.32
N LEU A 4 -17.13 17.96 -14.41
CA LEU A 4 -16.03 18.91 -14.33
C LEU A 4 -16.56 20.33 -14.57
N PRO A 5 -16.08 21.33 -13.83
CA PRO A 5 -16.32 22.74 -14.14
C PRO A 5 -15.86 23.09 -15.56
N ASP A 6 -16.57 24.03 -16.21
CA ASP A 6 -16.26 24.49 -17.57
C ASP A 6 -14.87 25.14 -17.70
N ASP A 7 -14.29 25.61 -16.60
CA ASP A 7 -12.97 26.25 -16.52
C ASP A 7 -11.86 25.30 -16.04
N TYR A 8 -12.15 24.01 -15.81
CA TYR A 8 -11.14 23.05 -15.42
C TYR A 8 -10.08 22.89 -16.51
N LYS A 9 -8.84 23.24 -16.18
CA LYS A 9 -7.66 22.96 -16.97
C LYS A 9 -6.69 22.15 -16.10
N PRO A 10 -6.38 20.89 -16.44
CA PRO A 10 -5.37 20.16 -15.71
C PRO A 10 -4.01 20.87 -15.85
N PRO A 11 -3.11 20.71 -14.86
CA PRO A 11 -1.73 21.18 -15.01
C PRO A 11 -1.10 20.60 -16.27
N ASP A 12 -0.35 21.42 -17.00
CA ASP A 12 0.46 20.93 -18.11
C ASP A 12 1.63 20.09 -17.54
N PRO A 13 1.69 18.78 -17.82
CA PRO A 13 2.75 17.92 -17.31
C PRO A 13 4.15 18.35 -17.78
N HIS A 14 4.25 19.16 -18.85
CA HIS A 14 5.50 19.70 -19.37
C HIS A 14 5.92 21.02 -18.70
N ASN A 15 5.05 21.63 -17.89
CA ASN A 15 5.31 22.89 -17.19
C ASN A 15 5.16 22.75 -15.67
N LEU A 16 5.64 21.63 -15.13
CA LEU A 16 5.76 21.43 -13.69
C LEU A 16 7.04 22.11 -13.18
N PRO A 17 7.06 22.65 -11.95
CA PRO A 17 8.29 23.19 -11.37
C PRO A 17 9.37 22.10 -11.24
N THR A 18 10.46 22.21 -11.98
CA THR A 18 11.61 21.27 -11.95
C THR A 18 12.82 21.87 -11.25
N GLY A 19 12.64 22.36 -10.02
CA GLY A 19 13.76 22.80 -9.18
C GLY A 19 14.68 21.62 -8.81
N PRO A 20 15.95 21.89 -8.44
CA PRO A 20 16.80 20.84 -7.87
C PRO A 20 16.15 20.25 -6.61
N LEU A 21 16.33 18.95 -6.40
CA LEU A 21 15.86 18.28 -5.17
C LEU A 21 16.55 18.91 -3.95
N ASP A 22 15.79 19.09 -2.86
CA ASP A 22 16.37 19.52 -1.58
C ASP A 22 17.20 18.38 -0.98
N THR A 23 18.50 18.62 -0.80
CA THR A 23 19.45 17.63 -0.27
C THR A 23 19.08 17.10 1.11
N SER A 24 18.32 17.85 1.91
CA SER A 24 17.83 17.40 3.22
C SER A 24 16.89 16.19 3.13
N THR A 25 16.28 15.96 1.96
CA THR A 25 15.35 14.85 1.69
C THR A 25 15.97 13.72 0.86
N SER A 26 17.28 13.78 0.59
CA SER A 26 17.99 12.84 -0.30
C SER A 26 17.94 11.38 0.15
N SER A 27 17.68 11.11 1.43
CA SER A 27 17.55 9.77 1.99
C SER A 27 16.12 9.24 2.05
N TYR A 28 15.11 10.05 1.69
CA TYR A 28 13.72 9.65 1.78
C TYR A 28 13.37 8.65 0.68
N GLY A 29 12.47 7.72 0.99
CA GLY A 29 11.95 6.73 0.06
C GLY A 29 10.44 6.63 0.15
N PHE A 30 9.81 6.24 -0.95
CA PHE A 30 8.38 5.91 -0.96
C PHE A 30 8.16 4.53 -0.33
N SER A 31 7.82 4.53 0.97
CA SER A 31 7.73 3.31 1.78
C SER A 31 6.53 2.45 1.41
N HIS A 32 5.31 2.97 1.60
CA HIS A 32 4.09 2.18 1.42
C HIS A 32 2.92 3.03 0.92
N THR A 33 1.95 2.36 0.30
CA THR A 33 0.63 2.91 -0.02
C THR A 33 -0.42 2.07 0.67
N MET A 34 -1.33 2.72 1.37
CA MET A 34 -2.51 2.06 1.93
C MET A 34 -3.73 2.28 1.04
N ILE A 35 -4.43 1.20 0.72
CA ILE A 35 -5.73 1.24 0.05
C ILE A 35 -6.78 0.52 0.89
N ARG A 36 -7.97 1.11 0.98
CA ARG A 36 -9.11 0.45 1.61
C ARG A 36 -9.72 -0.57 0.66
N ILE A 37 -9.97 -1.77 1.16
CA ILE A 37 -10.57 -2.86 0.39
C ILE A 37 -11.88 -3.31 1.05
N LYS A 38 -12.81 -3.78 0.21
CA LYS A 38 -14.11 -4.30 0.66
C LYS A 38 -14.00 -5.76 1.14
N ASP A 39 -13.34 -6.60 0.36
CA ASP A 39 -13.20 -8.04 0.63
C ASP A 39 -11.72 -8.45 0.53
N PRO A 40 -11.11 -8.94 1.62
CA PRO A 40 -9.73 -9.39 1.62
C PRO A 40 -9.50 -10.64 0.75
N HIS A 41 -10.47 -11.54 0.60
CA HIS A 41 -10.28 -12.75 -0.20
C HIS A 41 -10.11 -12.41 -1.69
N VAL A 42 -11.00 -11.57 -2.22
CA VAL A 42 -10.93 -11.12 -3.62
C VAL A 42 -9.65 -10.31 -3.86
N SER A 43 -9.30 -9.43 -2.93
CA SER A 43 -8.13 -8.56 -3.08
C SER A 43 -6.83 -9.35 -2.99
N LEU A 44 -6.70 -10.25 -2.00
CA LEU A 44 -5.49 -11.07 -1.84
C LEU A 44 -5.30 -12.01 -3.03
N ASP A 45 -6.36 -12.62 -3.57
CA ASP A 45 -6.27 -13.43 -4.78
C ASP A 45 -5.72 -12.61 -5.96
N PHE A 46 -6.26 -11.42 -6.19
CA PHE A 46 -5.78 -10.54 -7.25
C PHE A 46 -4.30 -10.15 -7.06
N TYR A 47 -3.94 -9.59 -5.90
CA TYR A 47 -2.58 -9.10 -5.68
C TYR A 47 -1.54 -10.22 -5.58
N THR A 48 -1.90 -11.40 -5.08
CA THR A 48 -0.96 -12.53 -4.96
C THR A 48 -0.90 -13.40 -6.21
N ARG A 49 -2.03 -13.91 -6.72
CA ARG A 49 -2.04 -14.85 -7.84
C ARG A 49 -1.92 -14.17 -9.20
N ILE A 50 -2.57 -13.02 -9.38
CA ILE A 50 -2.58 -12.32 -10.68
C ILE A 50 -1.36 -11.40 -10.81
N LEU A 51 -1.05 -10.63 -9.77
CA LEU A 51 0.06 -9.69 -9.81
C LEU A 51 1.37 -10.24 -9.25
N GLY A 52 1.34 -11.37 -8.53
CA GLY A 52 2.57 -12.03 -8.05
C GLY A 52 3.18 -11.40 -6.79
N MET A 53 2.43 -10.59 -6.03
CA MET A 53 2.92 -10.05 -4.76
C MET A 53 2.89 -11.12 -3.66
N THR A 54 3.78 -10.99 -2.69
CA THR A 54 3.82 -11.86 -1.52
C THR A 54 3.09 -11.19 -0.36
N LEU A 55 2.11 -11.89 0.24
CA LEU A 55 1.53 -11.50 1.52
C LEU A 55 2.54 -11.78 2.64
N VAL A 56 3.06 -10.73 3.26
CA VAL A 56 4.12 -10.81 4.27
C VAL A 56 3.55 -10.79 5.69
N ARG A 57 2.56 -9.94 5.93
CA ARG A 57 2.00 -9.74 7.27
C ARG A 57 0.52 -9.49 7.26
N ILE A 58 -0.18 -10.10 8.21
CA ILE A 58 -1.56 -9.80 8.55
C ILE A 58 -1.55 -9.20 9.96
N MET A 59 -2.21 -8.05 10.13
CA MET A 59 -2.24 -7.32 11.40
C MET A 59 -3.68 -6.93 11.75
N PRO A 60 -4.37 -7.73 12.59
CA PRO A 60 -5.70 -7.40 13.06
C PRO A 60 -5.63 -6.31 14.14
N MET A 61 -6.46 -5.27 14.00
CA MET A 61 -6.57 -4.14 14.91
C MET A 61 -7.95 -4.13 15.56
N ALA A 62 -8.11 -4.98 16.59
CA ALA A 62 -9.42 -5.28 17.19
C ALA A 62 -10.17 -4.04 17.70
N ALA A 63 -9.47 -3.11 18.36
CA ALA A 63 -10.06 -1.87 18.86
C ALA A 63 -10.63 -0.99 17.73
N GLY A 64 -10.00 -1.02 16.55
CA GLY A 64 -10.43 -0.27 15.37
C GLY A 64 -11.38 -1.02 14.43
N LYS A 65 -11.61 -2.32 14.66
CA LYS A 65 -12.41 -3.20 13.79
C LYS A 65 -11.94 -3.20 12.33
N PHE A 66 -10.63 -3.32 12.13
CA PHE A 66 -10.04 -3.48 10.82
C PHE A 66 -8.84 -4.44 10.84
N THR A 67 -8.46 -4.94 9.67
CA THR A 67 -7.25 -5.75 9.47
C THR A 67 -6.41 -5.13 8.36
N ASN A 68 -5.12 -4.99 8.61
CA ASN A 68 -4.14 -4.59 7.59
C ASN A 68 -3.41 -5.83 7.03
N TYR A 69 -3.29 -5.89 5.72
CA TYR A 69 -2.53 -6.92 4.99
C TYR A 69 -1.39 -6.24 4.24
N PHE A 70 -0.15 -6.63 4.54
CA PHE A 70 1.04 -6.04 3.92
C PHE A 70 1.58 -6.96 2.85
N LEU A 71 1.65 -6.45 1.62
CA LEU A 71 2.18 -7.15 0.46
C LEU A 71 3.34 -6.37 -0.15
N CYS A 72 4.32 -7.10 -0.70
CA CYS A 72 5.40 -6.49 -1.47
C CYS A 72 5.91 -7.49 -2.53
N TYR A 73 6.88 -7.04 -3.34
CA TYR A 73 7.74 -7.93 -4.13
C TYR A 73 9.08 -8.09 -3.41
N PRO A 74 9.27 -9.17 -2.60
CA PRO A 74 10.49 -9.37 -1.83
C PRO A 74 11.71 -9.38 -2.75
N GLN A 75 12.73 -8.59 -2.41
CA GLN A 75 14.02 -8.58 -3.12
C GLN A 75 15.04 -9.53 -2.47
N SER A 76 14.69 -10.09 -1.31
CA SER A 76 15.46 -11.10 -0.58
C SER A 76 14.48 -12.14 -0.03
N GLU A 77 15.03 -13.18 0.58
CA GLU A 77 14.25 -14.13 1.37
C GLU A 77 13.45 -13.38 2.44
N VAL A 78 12.17 -13.75 2.57
CA VAL A 78 11.28 -13.21 3.61
C VAL A 78 11.65 -13.90 4.92
N PRO A 79 11.92 -13.14 6.00
CA PRO A 79 12.22 -13.73 7.31
C PRO A 79 11.11 -14.64 7.82
N ASP A 80 11.47 -15.55 8.72
CA ASP A 80 10.51 -16.39 9.44
C ASP A 80 9.45 -15.53 10.14
N THR A 81 8.18 -15.90 9.93
CA THR A 81 7.03 -15.22 10.51
C THR A 81 6.97 -15.33 12.03
N ASP A 82 7.63 -16.33 12.62
CA ASP A 82 7.72 -16.51 14.08
C ASP A 82 8.66 -15.47 14.73
N ASN A 83 9.61 -14.92 13.97
CA ASN A 83 10.43 -13.80 14.41
C ASN A 83 9.74 -12.47 14.10
N HIS A 84 8.82 -12.06 14.98
CA HIS A 84 8.04 -10.84 14.78
C HIS A 84 8.92 -9.59 14.53
N ASP A 85 9.87 -9.31 15.41
CA ASP A 85 10.67 -8.08 15.33
C ASP A 85 11.55 -8.07 14.09
N GLY A 86 12.16 -9.22 13.75
CA GLY A 86 12.97 -9.37 12.53
C GLY A 86 12.14 -9.21 11.25
N LEU A 87 10.94 -9.80 11.21
CA LEU A 87 10.02 -9.65 10.08
C LEU A 87 9.58 -8.18 9.90
N MET A 88 9.24 -7.50 10.99
CA MET A 88 8.82 -6.10 10.95
C MET A 88 9.97 -5.18 10.52
N GLN A 89 11.18 -5.41 11.04
CA GLN A 89 12.36 -4.65 10.62
C GLN A 89 12.66 -4.83 9.13
N TRP A 90 12.55 -6.07 8.62
CA TRP A 90 12.73 -6.36 7.21
C TRP A 90 11.65 -5.74 6.33
N LEU A 91 10.38 -5.83 6.74
CA LEU A 91 9.24 -5.21 6.02
C LEU A 91 9.44 -3.69 5.93
N TRP A 92 9.87 -3.07 7.03
CA TRP A 92 10.57 -1.78 7.18
C TRP A 92 11.36 -1.26 5.98
N GLN A 93 12.14 -2.16 5.40
CA GLN A 93 13.19 -1.83 4.43
C GLN A 93 12.72 -2.06 3.00
N GLN A 94 11.54 -2.62 2.78
CA GLN A 94 11.02 -2.86 1.45
C GLN A 94 10.49 -1.54 0.84
N GLN A 95 10.68 -1.39 -0.47
CA GLN A 95 10.11 -0.28 -1.23
C GLN A 95 8.77 -0.68 -1.84
N GLY A 96 7.83 0.26 -1.90
CA GLY A 96 6.55 0.05 -2.58
C GLY A 96 5.66 -1.00 -1.91
N ILE A 97 5.63 -1.02 -0.58
CA ILE A 97 4.74 -1.93 0.17
C ILE A 97 3.29 -1.53 -0.10
N LEU A 98 2.45 -2.51 -0.42
CA LEU A 98 1.01 -2.35 -0.51
C LEU A 98 0.38 -2.77 0.81
N GLU A 99 -0.27 -1.83 1.48
CA GLU A 99 -1.07 -2.07 2.68
C GLU A 99 -2.55 -2.10 2.29
N LEU A 100 -3.18 -3.27 2.37
CA LEU A 100 -4.63 -3.39 2.21
C LEU A 100 -5.29 -3.24 3.57
N CYS A 101 -6.16 -2.25 3.73
CA CYS A 101 -6.92 -2.05 4.96
C CYS A 101 -8.37 -2.49 4.75
N HIS A 102 -8.78 -3.55 5.45
CA HIS A 102 -10.15 -4.07 5.43
C HIS A 102 -10.87 -3.67 6.70
N ASN A 103 -11.96 -2.91 6.58
CA ASN A 103 -12.88 -2.67 7.71
C ASN A 103 -13.87 -3.83 7.82
N TRP A 104 -13.99 -4.40 9.01
CA TRP A 104 -14.81 -5.58 9.22
C TRP A 104 -16.30 -5.32 8.94
N GLY A 105 -16.95 -6.28 8.30
CA GLY A 105 -18.36 -6.21 7.93
C GLY A 105 -18.65 -5.42 6.66
N THR A 106 -17.66 -4.73 6.07
CA THR A 106 -17.87 -4.01 4.80
C THR A 106 -18.03 -4.94 3.60
N GLU A 107 -17.61 -6.19 3.72
CA GLU A 107 -17.81 -7.28 2.75
C GLU A 107 -19.28 -7.67 2.60
N LEU A 108 -20.11 -7.39 3.62
CA LEU A 108 -21.53 -7.73 3.59
C LEU A 108 -22.32 -6.79 2.64
N PRO A 109 -23.50 -7.23 2.15
CA PRO A 109 -24.42 -6.36 1.43
C PRO A 109 -24.90 -5.19 2.30
N SER A 110 -25.09 -4.02 1.68
CA SER A 110 -25.69 -2.83 2.31
C SER A 110 -27.20 -2.94 2.43
#